data_AF-X8IWG4-F1
#
_entry.id   AF-X8IWG4-F1
#
_cell.length_a   1.000
_cell.length_b   1.000
_cell.length_c   1.000
_cell.angle_alpha   90.00
_cell.angle_beta   90.00
_cell.angle_gamma   90.00
#
_symmetry.space_group_name_H-M   'P 1'
#
loop_
_entity.id
_entity.type
_entity.pdbx_description
1 polymer ?
#
loop_
_entity_poly.entity_id
_entity_poly.type
_entity_poly.pdbx_seq_one_letter_code
_entity_poly.pdbx_strand_id
1 'polypeptide(L)'
;MAKIATSDSDSSTTPTETTMNRHTSPDPPPPHDPPSQSTASRQAETPAPEATRQYQPRDDTIRVLVLGRSGSGKTHIIQTLCDEPERPVVGRLSEATTTPSSKIVVMKGSTRDYKFELIDTPGFDNMNMSDTEVYVRIAEYLQDP
;
A
#
# COMPACT_ATOMS: atom_id res chain seq x y z
N MET A 1 52.65 -8.89 30.20
CA MET A 1 52.51 -10.17 30.92
C MET A 1 51.03 -10.29 31.30
N ALA A 2 50.18 -11.24 30.91
CA ALA A 2 50.22 -12.58 30.29
C ALA A 2 49.00 -12.71 29.29
N LYS A 3 49.05 -13.40 28.13
CA LYS A 3 48.80 -14.85 27.81
C LYS A 3 47.48 -15.40 28.44
N ILE A 4 46.57 -16.18 27.83
CA ILE A 4 46.52 -16.97 26.55
C ILE A 4 45.11 -17.62 26.34
N ALA A 5 44.84 -18.06 25.10
CA ALA A 5 44.02 -19.21 24.59
C ALA A 5 42.47 -19.34 24.73
N THR A 6 41.82 -19.33 23.56
CA THR A 6 41.02 -20.38 22.87
C THR A 6 40.24 -21.46 23.64
N SER A 7 39.01 -21.72 23.16
CA SER A 7 38.48 -23.09 22.99
C SER A 7 37.41 -23.13 21.89
N ASP A 8 37.72 -23.86 20.81
CA ASP A 8 36.78 -24.44 19.84
C ASP A 8 36.00 -25.61 20.49
N SER A 9 34.80 -25.90 19.97
CA SER A 9 34.28 -27.27 19.94
C SER A 9 33.20 -27.42 18.86
N ASP A 10 33.60 -28.08 17.77
CA ASP A 10 32.78 -28.80 16.81
C ASP A 10 31.87 -29.85 17.47
N SER A 11 30.70 -30.12 16.87
CA SER A 11 30.34 -31.50 16.51
C SER A 11 29.13 -31.57 15.58
N SER A 12 29.39 -32.20 14.44
CA SER A 12 28.50 -32.76 13.42
C SER A 12 27.31 -33.60 13.94
N THR A 13 26.23 -33.70 13.16
CA THR A 13 25.85 -34.93 12.40
C THR A 13 24.55 -34.75 11.61
N THR A 14 24.59 -35.03 10.31
CA THR A 14 23.44 -35.36 9.43
C THR A 14 23.04 -36.83 9.62
N PRO A 15 21.81 -37.23 9.23
CA PRO A 15 21.60 -37.88 7.92
C PRO A 15 20.30 -37.40 7.24
N THR A 16 20.31 -37.04 5.95
CA THR A 16 20.00 -37.90 4.79
C THR A 16 18.76 -38.78 4.96
N GLU A 17 17.65 -38.42 4.29
CA GLU A 17 16.81 -39.43 3.65
C GLU A 17 16.17 -38.90 2.36
N THR A 18 16.59 -39.56 1.27
CA THR A 18 16.09 -39.48 -0.09
C THR A 18 14.92 -40.45 -0.21
N THR A 19 13.76 -39.98 -0.65
CA THR A 19 12.77 -40.87 -1.28
C THR A 19 12.16 -40.21 -2.50
N MET A 20 12.68 -40.60 -3.67
CA MET A 20 12.00 -40.49 -4.95
C MET A 20 10.78 -41.42 -4.94
N ASN A 21 9.56 -40.90 -5.07
CA ASN A 21 8.41 -41.72 -5.49
C ASN A 21 8.02 -41.32 -6.91
N ARG A 22 8.44 -42.15 -7.88
CA ARG A 22 7.87 -42.19 -9.23
C ARG A 22 6.70 -43.18 -9.26
N HIS A 23 5.63 -42.73 -9.89
CA HIS A 23 4.63 -43.48 -10.65
C HIS A 23 3.93 -44.69 -10.01
N THR A 24 2.62 -44.53 -9.79
CA THR A 24 1.61 -45.35 -10.48
C THR A 24 0.34 -44.52 -10.69
N SER A 25 -0.01 -44.26 -11.94
CA SER A 25 -1.31 -43.72 -12.35
C SER A 25 -2.40 -44.77 -12.08
N PRO A 26 -3.61 -44.40 -11.63
CA PRO A 26 -4.75 -45.30 -11.66
C PRO A 26 -5.25 -45.47 -13.10
N ASP A 27 -5.64 -46.70 -13.46
CA ASP A 27 -6.14 -47.10 -14.77
C ASP A 27 -7.37 -46.29 -15.22
N PRO A 28 -7.54 -46.03 -16.53
CA PRO A 28 -8.73 -45.38 -17.05
C PRO A 28 -9.96 -46.30 -16.98
N PRO A 29 -11.16 -45.77 -16.72
CA PRO A 29 -12.40 -46.54 -16.77
C PRO A 29 -12.74 -46.98 -18.21
N PRO A 30 -13.47 -48.10 -18.37
CA PRO A 30 -13.77 -48.70 -19.68
C PRO A 30 -14.74 -47.85 -20.54
N PRO A 31 -14.75 -48.01 -21.88
CA PRO A 31 -15.61 -47.23 -22.78
C PRO A 31 -16.97 -47.88 -23.09
N HIS A 32 -17.87 -47.07 -23.69
CA HIS A 32 -19.15 -47.34 -24.40
C HIS A 32 -20.47 -47.22 -23.59
N ASP A 33 -21.58 -46.63 -24.08
CA ASP A 33 -21.98 -45.97 -25.34
C ASP A 33 -23.24 -45.07 -25.11
N PRO A 34 -23.60 -44.11 -26.00
CA PRO A 34 -24.70 -43.13 -25.84
C PRO A 34 -26.08 -43.72 -26.26
N PRO A 35 -27.26 -43.24 -25.79
CA PRO A 35 -27.89 -41.99 -26.28
C PRO A 35 -28.80 -41.27 -25.23
N SER A 36 -29.08 -39.97 -25.32
CA SER A 36 -30.28 -39.47 -26.01
C SER A 36 -30.26 -37.94 -25.96
N GLN A 37 -30.36 -37.32 -27.14
CA GLN A 37 -30.68 -35.91 -27.27
C GLN A 37 -32.09 -35.68 -26.69
N SER A 38 -32.16 -34.94 -25.58
CA SER A 38 -33.39 -34.25 -25.22
C SER A 38 -33.26 -32.81 -25.70
N THR A 39 -33.81 -32.55 -26.89
CA THR A 39 -34.08 -31.21 -27.38
C THR A 39 -35.23 -30.62 -26.56
N ALA A 40 -34.91 -30.01 -25.43
CA ALA A 40 -35.84 -29.16 -24.69
C ALA A 40 -35.52 -27.69 -24.99
N SER A 41 -36.27 -27.16 -25.95
CA SER A 41 -36.81 -25.80 -26.00
C SER A 41 -35.93 -24.68 -25.45
N ARG A 42 -35.25 -24.01 -26.39
CA ARG A 42 -34.66 -22.68 -26.25
C ARG A 42 -35.76 -21.67 -25.87
N GLN A 43 -36.00 -21.48 -24.57
CA GLN A 43 -36.59 -20.24 -24.10
C GLN A 43 -35.47 -19.22 -24.08
N ALA A 44 -35.53 -18.27 -25.01
CA ALA A 44 -34.75 -17.06 -24.95
C ALA A 44 -35.25 -16.27 -23.74
N GLU A 45 -34.66 -16.51 -22.57
CA GLU A 45 -34.69 -15.52 -21.51
C GLU A 45 -33.94 -14.31 -22.02
N THR A 46 -34.69 -13.26 -22.35
CA THR A 46 -34.16 -11.93 -22.58
C THR A 46 -33.24 -11.60 -21.41
N PRO A 47 -31.93 -11.31 -21.62
CA PRO A 47 -31.13 -10.81 -20.52
C PRO A 47 -31.81 -9.54 -20.01
N ALA A 48 -32.16 -9.56 -18.72
CA ALA A 48 -32.65 -8.41 -18.00
C ALA A 48 -31.74 -7.21 -18.33
N PRO A 49 -32.28 -5.99 -18.44
CA PRO A 49 -31.45 -4.82 -18.75
C PRO A 49 -30.29 -4.82 -17.76
N GLU A 50 -29.07 -5.00 -18.29
CA GLU A 50 -27.85 -4.80 -17.53
C GLU A 50 -28.01 -3.41 -16.92
N ALA A 51 -28.29 -3.40 -15.61
CA ALA A 51 -28.21 -2.19 -14.84
C ALA A 51 -26.81 -1.67 -15.10
N THR A 52 -26.71 -0.65 -15.96
CA THR A 52 -25.51 0.11 -16.17
C THR A 52 -25.16 0.65 -14.80
N ARG A 53 -24.34 -0.11 -14.07
CA ARG A 53 -23.68 0.37 -12.87
C ARG A 53 -22.97 1.60 -13.35
N GLN A 54 -23.54 2.77 -13.06
CA GLN A 54 -22.87 4.02 -13.33
C GLN A 54 -21.52 3.88 -12.62
N TYR A 55 -20.46 3.79 -13.42
CA TYR A 55 -19.10 3.77 -12.93
C TYR A 55 -18.88 5.18 -12.40
N GLN A 56 -19.32 5.43 -11.16
CA GLN A 56 -18.87 6.59 -10.44
C GLN A 56 -17.35 6.44 -10.40
N PRO A 57 -16.59 7.37 -11.01
CA PRO A 57 -15.15 7.37 -10.84
C PRO A 57 -14.92 7.47 -9.34
N ARG A 58 -14.50 6.36 -8.74
CA ARG A 58 -14.04 6.41 -7.35
C ARG A 58 -12.84 7.32 -7.38
N ASP A 59 -12.82 8.30 -6.47
CA ASP A 59 -11.60 9.05 -6.29
C ASP A 59 -10.58 8.11 -5.65
N ASP A 60 -9.73 7.49 -6.48
CA ASP A 60 -8.68 6.56 -6.04
C ASP A 60 -7.47 7.31 -5.44
N THR A 61 -7.66 8.55 -4.97
CA THR A 61 -6.64 9.33 -4.26
C THR A 61 -6.27 8.66 -2.94
N ILE A 62 -4.98 8.38 -2.75
CA ILE A 62 -4.44 7.91 -1.48
C ILE A 62 -4.06 9.13 -0.64
N ARG A 63 -4.80 9.39 0.44
CA ARG A 63 -4.50 10.49 1.37
C ARG A 63 -3.48 10.05 2.42
N VAL A 64 -2.42 10.83 2.61
CA VAL A 64 -1.34 10.59 3.57
C VAL A 64 -1.23 11.79 4.50
N LEU A 65 -1.65 11.62 5.74
CA LEU A 65 -1.51 12.62 6.79
C LEU A 65 -0.13 12.53 7.45
N VAL A 66 0.65 13.62 7.42
CA VAL A 66 1.99 13.64 8.01
C VAL A 66 1.93 14.32 9.38
N LEU A 67 2.22 13.56 10.44
CA LEU A 67 2.15 14.01 11.84
C LEU A 67 3.53 14.03 12.51
N GLY A 68 3.68 14.81 13.57
CA GLY A 68 4.92 14.88 14.36
C GLY A 68 5.17 16.24 14.99
N ARG A 69 6.23 16.35 15.80
CA ARG A 69 6.59 17.57 16.55
C ARG A 69 6.88 18.76 15.62
N SER A 70 6.81 19.97 16.15
CA SER A 70 7.30 21.17 15.45
C SER A 70 8.78 21.04 15.10
N GLY A 71 9.17 21.42 13.88
CA GLY A 71 10.56 21.31 13.40
C GLY A 71 11.01 19.92 12.94
N SER A 72 10.16 18.88 12.98
CA SER A 72 10.55 17.51 12.59
C SER A 72 10.71 17.28 11.07
N GLY A 73 10.56 18.32 10.24
CA GLY A 73 10.74 18.23 8.79
C GLY A 73 9.53 17.79 7.96
N LYS A 74 8.30 17.77 8.53
CA LYS A 74 7.05 17.37 7.83
C LYS A 74 6.81 18.11 6.51
N THR A 75 6.81 19.44 6.56
CA THR A 75 6.68 20.29 5.37
C THR A 75 7.82 20.05 4.38
N HIS A 76 9.03 19.83 4.88
CA HIS A 76 10.22 19.64 4.04
C HIS A 76 10.17 18.30 3.30
N ILE A 77 9.74 17.21 3.94
CA ILE A 77 9.58 15.92 3.26
C ILE A 77 8.48 15.99 2.20
N ILE A 78 7.36 16.66 2.49
CA ILE A 78 6.28 16.87 1.51
C ILE A 78 6.79 17.69 0.32
N GLN A 79 7.47 18.81 0.57
CA GLN A 79 8.09 19.61 -0.50
C GLN A 79 9.06 18.77 -1.34
N THR A 80 9.94 18.01 -0.70
CA THR A 80 10.91 17.14 -1.39
C THR A 80 10.24 16.06 -2.25
N LEU A 81 9.06 15.57 -1.84
CA LEU A 81 8.29 14.60 -2.61
C LEU A 81 7.47 15.24 -3.74
N CYS A 82 7.12 16.52 -3.62
CA CYS A 82 6.34 17.26 -4.61
C CYS A 82 7.20 17.96 -5.66
N ASP A 83 8.41 18.36 -5.29
CA ASP A 83 9.34 19.07 -6.15
C ASP A 83 10.13 18.03 -6.97
N GLU A 84 10.19 18.21 -8.30
CA GLU A 84 11.14 17.49 -9.15
C GLU A 84 12.58 17.76 -8.67
N PRO A 85 13.56 16.87 -8.91
CA PRO A 85 14.89 16.86 -8.26
C PRO A 85 15.79 18.07 -8.55
N GLU A 86 15.26 19.15 -9.12
CA GLU A 86 15.94 20.43 -9.29
C GLU A 86 16.07 21.18 -7.96
N ARG A 87 17.00 20.66 -7.16
CA ARG A 87 17.64 21.27 -5.99
C ARG A 87 16.72 21.41 -4.77
N PRO A 88 16.91 20.56 -3.72
CA PRO A 88 16.40 20.91 -2.42
C PRO A 88 16.94 22.30 -2.04
N VAL A 89 16.05 23.26 -1.78
CA VAL A 89 16.42 24.57 -1.25
C VAL A 89 16.85 24.36 0.20
N VAL A 90 18.08 23.87 0.37
CA VAL A 90 18.71 23.71 1.68
C VAL A 90 18.95 25.12 2.22
N GLY A 91 18.30 25.45 3.34
CA GLY A 91 18.50 26.72 4.04
C GLY A 91 17.30 27.66 4.10
N ARG A 92 16.13 27.33 3.51
CA ARG A 92 14.89 28.01 3.89
C ARG A 92 14.38 27.43 5.20
N LEU A 93 14.41 28.23 6.26
CA LEU A 93 13.60 27.94 7.44
C LEU A 93 12.14 28.03 6.99
N SER A 94 11.48 26.88 6.80
CA SER A 94 10.05 26.86 6.56
C SER A 94 9.37 27.41 7.81
N GLU A 95 8.47 28.38 7.63
CA GLU A 95 7.63 28.87 8.71
C GLU A 95 6.87 27.70 9.33
N ALA A 96 6.63 27.77 10.65
CA ALA A 96 5.89 26.73 11.33
C ALA A 96 4.49 26.62 10.72
N THR A 97 4.11 25.43 10.24
CA THR A 97 2.76 25.17 9.75
C THR A 97 1.76 25.44 10.87
N THR A 98 0.82 26.37 10.66
CA THR A 98 -0.24 26.70 11.62
C THR A 98 -1.60 26.15 11.23
N THR A 99 -1.79 25.84 9.94
CA THR A 99 -3.04 25.29 9.38
C THR A 99 -2.68 24.09 8.52
N PRO A 100 -3.43 22.97 8.60
CA PRO A 100 -3.23 21.85 7.69
C PRO A 100 -3.37 22.29 6.23
N SER A 101 -2.60 21.66 5.34
CA SER A 101 -2.63 21.93 3.91
C SER A 101 -2.23 20.67 3.13
N SER A 102 -2.64 20.54 1.88
CA SER A 102 -2.28 19.37 1.09
C SER A 102 -1.63 19.70 -0.25
N LYS A 103 -0.88 18.73 -0.77
CA LYS A 103 -0.32 18.73 -2.11
C LYS A 103 -0.63 17.40 -2.80
N ILE A 104 -0.99 17.46 -4.08
CA ILE A 104 -1.21 16.27 -4.89
C ILE A 104 0.07 15.88 -5.61
N VAL A 105 0.46 14.61 -5.52
CA VAL A 105 1.57 14.01 -6.26
C VAL A 105 1.04 12.82 -7.06
N VAL A 106 1.44 12.71 -8.32
CA VAL A 106 1.10 11.57 -9.18
C VAL A 106 2.35 10.75 -9.43
N MET A 107 2.38 9.52 -8.93
CA MET A 107 3.45 8.58 -9.18
C MET A 107 3.08 7.66 -10.35
N LYS A 108 3.91 7.66 -11.39
CA LYS A 108 3.76 6.77 -12.54
C LYS A 108 4.06 5.33 -12.13
N GLY A 109 3.09 4.43 -12.31
CA GLY A 109 3.29 2.98 -12.15
C GLY A 109 3.38 2.27 -13.48
N SER A 110 3.81 1.01 -13.47
CA SER A 110 3.91 0.18 -14.69
C SER A 110 2.56 -0.19 -15.29
N THR A 111 1.51 -0.27 -14.47
CA THR A 111 0.14 -0.67 -14.89
C THR A 111 -0.90 0.43 -14.70
N ARG A 112 -0.68 1.35 -13.75
CA ARG A 112 -1.53 2.53 -13.50
C ARG A 112 -0.75 3.60 -12.77
N ASP A 113 -1.23 4.83 -12.88
CA ASP A 113 -0.76 5.96 -12.06
C ASP A 113 -1.39 5.90 -10.67
N TYR A 114 -0.65 6.38 -9.67
CA TYR A 114 -1.11 6.51 -8.30
C TYR A 114 -1.18 7.98 -7.93
N LYS A 115 -2.35 8.45 -7.55
CA LYS A 115 -2.57 9.82 -7.06
C LYS A 115 -2.50 9.82 -5.54
N PHE A 116 -1.57 10.60 -4.98
CA PHE A 116 -1.41 10.79 -3.55
C PHE A 116 -1.77 12.23 -3.18
N GLU A 117 -2.51 12.40 -2.09
CA GLU A 117 -2.67 13.68 -1.41
C GLU A 117 -1.82 13.65 -0.13
N LEU A 118 -0.74 14.42 -0.11
CA LEU A 118 0.12 14.56 1.05
C LEU A 118 -0.37 15.74 1.88
N ILE A 119 -0.83 15.48 3.10
CA ILE A 119 -1.40 16.49 4.00
C ILE A 119 -0.34 16.87 5.04
N ASP A 120 0.18 18.09 4.93
CA ASP A 120 1.03 18.72 5.93
C ASP A 120 0.19 19.20 7.11
N THR A 121 0.74 19.09 8.32
CA THR A 121 0.03 19.45 9.55
C THR A 121 0.87 20.34 10.45
N PRO A 122 0.22 21.15 11.31
CA PRO A 122 0.91 21.79 12.41
C PRO A 122 1.62 20.75 13.29
N GLY A 123 2.78 21.12 13.82
CA GLY A 123 3.49 20.25 14.74
C GLY A 123 2.82 20.18 16.10
N PHE A 124 2.82 19.00 16.70
CA PHE A 124 2.64 18.87 18.15
C PHE A 124 3.82 19.54 18.87
N ASP A 125 3.64 19.96 20.13
CA ASP A 125 4.59 20.83 20.84
C ASP A 125 4.86 22.17 20.13
N ASN A 126 3.82 22.80 19.59
CA ASN A 126 3.95 24.15 19.05
C ASN A 126 4.01 25.18 20.20
N MET A 127 4.90 26.18 20.10
CA MET A 127 4.95 27.28 21.08
C MET A 127 3.72 28.19 21.02
N ASN A 128 3.01 28.20 19.89
CA ASN A 128 1.91 29.14 19.62
C ASN A 128 0.51 28.53 19.78
N MET A 129 0.40 27.20 19.89
CA MET A 129 -0.88 26.48 19.94
C MET A 129 -0.75 25.22 20.81
N SER A 130 -1.80 24.89 21.56
CA SER A 130 -1.84 23.64 22.33
C SER A 130 -2.03 22.43 21.42
N ASP A 131 -1.59 21.24 21.86
CA ASP A 131 -1.79 20.00 21.10
C ASP A 131 -3.27 19.72 20.82
N THR A 132 -4.17 20.05 21.76
CA THR A 132 -5.62 19.94 21.55
C THR A 132 -6.09 20.82 20.39
N GLU A 133 -5.56 22.05 20.29
CA GLU A 133 -5.86 22.97 19.21
C GLU A 133 -5.34 22.46 17.86
N VAL A 134 -4.18 21.80 17.85
CA VAL A 134 -3.63 21.11 16.69
C VAL A 134 -4.55 19.96 16.26
N TYR A 135 -5.00 19.13 17.20
CA TYR A 135 -5.95 18.04 16.92
C TYR A 135 -7.26 18.55 16.32
N VAL A 136 -7.83 19.63 16.88
CA VAL A 136 -9.08 20.23 16.38
C VAL A 136 -8.90 20.68 14.92
N ARG A 137 -7.82 21.41 14.60
CA ARG A 137 -7.56 21.85 13.22
C ARG A 137 -7.40 20.69 12.24
N ILE A 138 -6.69 19.63 12.64
CA ILE A 138 -6.53 18.43 11.82
C ILE A 138 -7.90 17.77 11.59
N ALA A 139 -8.71 17.63 12.63
CA ALA A 139 -10.04 17.05 12.53
C ALA A 139 -10.97 17.88 11.64
N GLU A 140 -10.99 19.19 11.81
CA GLU A 140 -11.75 20.13 10.96
C GLU A 140 -11.33 20.02 9.50
N TYR A 141 -10.02 20.01 9.23
CA TYR A 141 -9.50 19.87 7.87
C TYR A 141 -9.92 18.56 7.19
N LEU A 142 -10.01 17.46 7.96
CA LEU A 142 -10.37 16.15 7.41
C LEU A 142 -11.89 15.94 7.23
N GLN A 143 -12.73 16.86 7.74
CA GLN A 143 -14.18 16.76 7.57
C GLN A 143 -14.65 17.17 6.17
N ASP A 144 -13.90 18.01 5.46
CA ASP A 144 -14.18 18.36 4.07
C ASP A 144 -13.38 17.44 3.12
N PRO A 145 -14.06 16.52 2.39
CA PRO A 145 -13.43 15.54 1.51
C PRO A 145 -12.90 16.13 0.20
#